data_AF-A0A0F8XEX4-F1
#
_entry.id   AF-A0A0F8XEX4-F1
#
_cell.length_a   1.000
_cell.length_b   1.000
_cell.length_c   1.000
_cell.angle_alpha   90.00
_cell.angle_beta   90.00
_cell.angle_gamma   90.00
#
_symmetry.space_group_name_H-M   'P 1'
#
loop_
_entity.id
_entity.type
_entity.pdbx_description
1 polymer ?
#
loop_
_entity_poly.entity_id
_entity_poly.type
_entity_poly.pdbx_seq_one_letter_code
_entity_poly.pdbx_strand_id
1 'polypeptide(L)'
;MIRLTIPVKLKEGQLCWIAPFNDVHYNTDECDKLRFRRYIKWGADKMAKGEGAVWTSWRKDGEVIEDRYQDYISAISDEYELTRDAVQFREKADYAAGVRREMYAAREADPNYGEIQAFFAEPSKPNESANPLDAARKVYHQLMYAGDMTDPFGNYNFEEAERRERLFVEQFGQDALDYIEEFRGAKWNEPMPMQMLREARKTLEPYWQIVSEVWASYSPEARQLSERARILKREDPRAEKRLLFETRDSNGNLLGPQVLAARKWIALMQRRWKRDNPDAARMLRIFYSF
;
A
#
# COMPACT_ATOMS: atom_id res chain seq x y z
N MET A 1 0.97 -32.94 -23.96
CA MET A 1 0.54 -31.78 -23.15
C MET A 1 -0.80 -32.14 -22.51
N ILE A 2 -0.78 -32.59 -21.27
CA ILE A 2 -1.96 -33.10 -20.55
C ILE A 2 -2.75 -31.88 -20.07
N ARG A 3 -3.94 -31.66 -20.63
CA ARG A 3 -4.89 -30.65 -20.13
C ARG A 3 -5.71 -31.29 -19.01
N LEU A 4 -5.48 -30.88 -17.78
CA LEU A 4 -6.31 -31.22 -16.63
C LEU A 4 -7.62 -30.43 -16.74
N THR A 5 -8.65 -31.06 -17.30
CA THR A 5 -10.04 -30.60 -17.19
C THR A 5 -10.69 -31.32 -16.02
N ILE A 6 -11.18 -30.58 -15.03
CA ILE A 6 -11.96 -31.14 -13.92
C ILE A 6 -13.44 -31.10 -14.31
N PRO A 7 -14.13 -32.25 -14.48
CA PRO A 7 -15.56 -32.27 -14.69
C PRO A 7 -16.29 -32.05 -13.36
N VAL A 8 -17.12 -31.01 -13.28
CA VAL A 8 -18.05 -30.80 -12.15
C VAL A 8 -19.44 -31.26 -12.59
N LYS A 9 -20.01 -32.25 -11.88
CA LYS A 9 -21.39 -32.70 -12.11
C LYS A 9 -22.36 -31.70 -11.48
N LEU A 10 -23.16 -31.03 -12.30
CA LEU A 10 -24.42 -30.44 -11.88
C LEU A 10 -25.58 -31.36 -12.30
N LYS A 11 -26.83 -30.98 -12.00
CA LYS A 11 -28.05 -31.81 -12.13
C LYS A 11 -28.09 -32.68 -13.40
N GLU A 12 -28.74 -33.83 -13.27
CA GLU A 12 -28.79 -34.91 -14.27
C GLU A 12 -28.89 -34.39 -15.73
N GLY A 13 -27.82 -34.61 -16.50
CA GLY A 13 -27.77 -34.29 -17.94
C GLY A 13 -26.89 -33.10 -18.34
N GLN A 14 -26.34 -32.30 -17.41
CA GLN A 14 -25.50 -31.14 -17.74
C GLN A 14 -24.01 -31.36 -17.45
N LEU A 15 -23.15 -31.17 -18.45
CA LEU A 15 -21.69 -31.14 -18.33
C LEU A 15 -21.20 -29.72 -18.63
N CYS A 16 -20.51 -29.10 -17.67
CA CYS A 16 -19.82 -27.82 -17.86
C CYS A 16 -18.30 -28.05 -17.91
N TRP A 17 -17.61 -27.22 -18.70
CA TRP A 17 -16.15 -27.21 -18.79
C TRP A 17 -15.63 -25.89 -18.23
N ILE A 18 -14.75 -25.95 -17.21
CA ILE A 18 -14.05 -24.79 -16.67
C ILE A 18 -12.77 -24.59 -17.49
N ALA A 19 -12.59 -23.40 -18.06
CA ALA A 19 -11.28 -22.97 -18.55
C ALA A 19 -10.51 -22.36 -17.37
N PRO A 20 -9.21 -22.67 -17.19
CA PRO A 20 -8.47 -22.38 -15.96
C PRO A 20 -8.15 -20.89 -15.70
N PHE A 21 -8.75 -19.96 -16.45
CA PHE A 21 -8.55 -18.53 -16.24
C PHE A 21 -9.91 -17.80 -16.20
N ASN A 22 -10.31 -17.49 -14.96
CA ASN A 22 -11.45 -16.71 -14.49
C ASN A 22 -12.84 -17.37 -14.51
N ASP A 23 -13.47 -17.34 -13.34
CA ASP A 23 -14.82 -17.82 -13.01
C ASP A 23 -15.91 -17.08 -13.81
N VAL A 24 -16.22 -17.58 -15.00
CA VAL A 24 -17.44 -17.19 -15.72
C VAL A 24 -18.46 -18.30 -15.55
N HIS A 25 -19.51 -18.03 -14.78
CA HIS A 25 -20.68 -18.89 -14.74
C HIS A 25 -21.45 -18.80 -16.06
N TYR A 26 -21.67 -19.96 -16.69
CA TYR A 26 -22.60 -20.10 -17.79
C TYR A 26 -24.03 -19.95 -17.27
N ASN A 27 -24.80 -19.01 -17.83
CA ASN A 27 -26.25 -19.11 -17.80
C ASN A 27 -26.82 -18.91 -19.21
N THR A 28 -27.51 -19.98 -19.66
CA THR A 28 -28.44 -20.13 -20.78
C THR A 28 -27.96 -19.96 -22.25
N ASP A 29 -28.62 -20.75 -23.12
CA ASP A 29 -28.25 -21.17 -24.48
C ASP A 29 -28.16 -20.07 -25.57
N GLU A 30 -28.22 -18.79 -25.21
CA GLU A 30 -28.13 -17.65 -26.16
C GLU A 30 -26.98 -16.67 -25.87
N CYS A 31 -26.10 -16.94 -24.90
CA CYS A 31 -24.97 -16.06 -24.60
C CYS A 31 -23.83 -16.17 -25.64
N ASP A 32 -24.04 -15.44 -26.74
CA ASP A 32 -23.06 -14.70 -27.52
C ASP A 32 -21.82 -15.49 -28.00
N LYS A 33 -22.08 -16.48 -28.87
CA LYS A 33 -21.05 -17.18 -29.66
C LYS A 33 -20.09 -16.23 -30.38
N LEU A 34 -20.53 -15.01 -30.71
CA LEU A 34 -19.72 -13.97 -31.32
C LEU A 34 -18.73 -13.36 -30.33
N ARG A 35 -19.18 -13.03 -29.11
CA ARG A 35 -18.30 -12.57 -28.02
C ARG A 35 -17.33 -13.65 -27.57
N PHE A 36 -17.76 -14.91 -27.49
CA PHE A 36 -16.86 -16.05 -27.25
C PHE A 36 -15.80 -16.20 -28.35
N ARG A 37 -16.20 -16.13 -29.64
CA ARG A 37 -15.24 -16.19 -30.76
C ARG A 37 -14.27 -15.00 -30.78
N ARG A 38 -14.73 -13.79 -30.43
CA ARG A 38 -13.86 -12.62 -30.28
C ARG A 38 -12.91 -12.78 -29.10
N TYR A 39 -13.35 -13.35 -27.99
CA TYR A 39 -12.53 -13.59 -26.81
C TYR A 39 -11.48 -14.69 -27.02
N ILE A 40 -11.88 -15.80 -27.66
CA ILE A 40 -10.96 -16.86 -28.11
C ILE A 40 -9.94 -16.28 -29.09
N LYS A 41 -10.38 -15.46 -30.05
CA LYS A 41 -9.48 -14.81 -31.01
C LYS A 41 -8.54 -13.82 -30.32
N TRP A 42 -9.04 -13.02 -29.38
CA TRP A 42 -8.24 -12.10 -28.57
C TRP A 42 -7.20 -12.85 -27.72
N GLY A 43 -7.60 -13.93 -27.02
CA GLY A 43 -6.69 -14.76 -26.24
C GLY A 43 -5.68 -15.51 -27.11
N ALA A 44 -6.08 -15.97 -28.29
CA ALA A 44 -5.19 -16.60 -29.26
C ALA A 44 -4.20 -15.59 -29.87
N ASP A 45 -4.64 -14.36 -30.19
CA ASP A 45 -3.79 -13.30 -30.71
C ASP A 45 -2.77 -12.83 -29.64
N LYS A 46 -3.18 -12.76 -28.37
CA LYS A 46 -2.29 -12.46 -27.22
C LYS A 46 -1.26 -13.57 -26.97
N MET A 47 -1.66 -14.84 -27.14
CA MET A 47 -0.73 -15.97 -27.03
C MET A 47 0.21 -16.09 -28.24
N ALA A 48 -0.27 -15.81 -29.45
CA ALA A 48 0.53 -15.84 -30.67
C ALA A 48 1.63 -14.77 -30.70
N LYS A 49 1.46 -13.68 -29.94
CA LYS A 49 2.45 -12.60 -29.79
C LYS A 49 3.41 -12.76 -28.60
N GLY A 50 3.28 -13.82 -27.80
CA GLY A 50 4.12 -14.02 -26.60
C GLY A 50 3.72 -13.18 -25.38
N GLU A 51 2.77 -12.25 -25.53
CA GLU A 51 2.31 -11.34 -24.48
C GLU A 51 1.79 -12.11 -23.24
N GLY A 52 1.12 -13.25 -23.42
CA GLY A 52 0.63 -14.08 -22.31
C GLY A 52 1.73 -14.63 -21.38
N ALA A 53 2.94 -14.85 -21.89
CA ALA A 53 4.07 -15.35 -21.09
C ALA A 53 4.67 -14.26 -20.21
N VAL A 54 4.72 -13.02 -20.72
CA VAL A 54 5.20 -11.84 -19.97
C VAL A 54 4.25 -11.51 -18.83
N TRP A 55 2.93 -11.47 -19.08
CA TRP A 55 1.90 -11.29 -18.05
C TRP A 55 1.93 -12.38 -16.98
N THR A 56 2.18 -13.63 -17.37
CA THR A 56 2.29 -14.75 -16.42
C THR A 56 3.54 -14.64 -15.56
N SER A 57 4.66 -14.24 -16.14
CA SER A 57 5.92 -14.05 -15.40
C SER A 57 5.81 -12.88 -14.42
N TRP A 58 5.26 -11.75 -14.85
CA TRP A 58 5.01 -10.59 -13.97
C TRP A 58 4.09 -10.92 -12.79
N ARG A 59 3.06 -11.75 -13.01
CA ARG A 59 2.18 -12.25 -11.95
C ARG A 59 2.96 -13.13 -10.97
N LYS A 60 3.70 -14.11 -11.47
CA LYS A 60 4.50 -15.03 -10.66
C LYS A 60 5.53 -14.29 -9.81
N ASP A 61 6.15 -13.25 -10.37
CA ASP A 61 7.09 -12.41 -9.63
C ASP A 61 6.38 -11.61 -8.53
N GLY A 62 5.14 -11.16 -8.77
CA GLY A 62 4.27 -10.59 -7.75
C GLY A 62 3.93 -11.57 -6.62
N GLU A 63 3.53 -12.80 -6.97
CA GLU A 63 3.25 -13.87 -6.00
C GLU A 63 4.48 -14.15 -5.12
N VAL A 64 5.68 -14.27 -5.72
CA VAL A 64 6.94 -14.47 -4.96
C VAL A 64 7.23 -13.32 -3.99
N ILE A 65 6.90 -12.08 -4.36
CA ILE A 65 7.06 -10.92 -3.48
C ILE A 65 6.10 -11.01 -2.29
N GLU A 66 4.84 -11.36 -2.54
CA GLU A 66 3.82 -11.52 -1.51
C GLU A 66 4.14 -12.69 -0.57
N ASP A 67 4.49 -13.86 -1.11
CA ASP A 67 4.85 -15.05 -0.32
C ASP A 67 5.99 -14.73 0.64
N ARG A 68 7.06 -14.06 0.16
CA ARG A 68 8.18 -13.65 1.02
C ARG A 68 7.77 -12.68 2.13
N TYR A 69 6.88 -11.75 1.81
CA TYR A 69 6.37 -10.81 2.82
C TYR A 69 5.53 -11.56 3.86
N GLN A 70 4.62 -12.42 3.44
CA GLN A 70 3.76 -13.22 4.33
C GLN A 70 4.58 -14.18 5.20
N ASP A 71 5.58 -14.84 4.64
CA ASP A 71 6.51 -15.71 5.38
C ASP A 71 7.27 -14.90 6.44
N TYR A 72 7.77 -13.72 6.08
CA TYR A 72 8.49 -12.86 7.02
C TYR A 72 7.56 -12.37 8.13
N ILE A 73 6.35 -11.88 7.81
CA ILE A 73 5.40 -11.43 8.84
C ILE A 73 4.98 -12.60 9.76
N SER A 74 4.76 -13.79 9.20
CA SER A 74 4.47 -14.99 10.00
C SER A 74 5.61 -15.27 10.98
N ALA A 75 6.86 -15.30 10.50
CA ALA A 75 8.03 -15.57 11.35
C ALA A 75 8.20 -14.53 12.48
N ILE A 76 8.03 -13.23 12.21
CA ILE A 76 8.13 -12.21 13.25
C ILE A 76 6.92 -12.20 14.19
N SER A 77 5.77 -12.71 13.74
CA SER A 77 4.59 -12.89 14.59
C SER A 77 4.84 -14.02 15.59
N ASP A 78 5.42 -15.14 15.17
CA ASP A 78 5.85 -16.22 16.06
C ASP A 78 6.87 -15.72 17.10
N GLU A 79 7.83 -14.89 16.68
CA GLU A 79 8.79 -14.26 17.58
C GLU A 79 8.10 -13.33 18.61
N TYR A 80 7.09 -12.57 18.17
CA TYR A 80 6.31 -11.71 19.07
C TYR A 80 5.52 -12.52 20.10
N GLU A 81 4.99 -13.70 19.75
CA GLU A 81 4.28 -14.54 20.71
C GLU A 81 5.18 -14.99 21.87
N LEU A 82 6.47 -15.14 21.61
CA LEU A 82 7.50 -15.52 22.60
C LEU A 82 8.01 -14.30 23.39
N THR A 83 8.35 -13.21 22.69
CA THR A 83 9.02 -12.04 23.29
C THR A 83 8.05 -11.04 23.90
N ARG A 84 6.85 -10.93 23.33
CA ARG A 84 5.87 -9.86 23.59
C ARG A 84 6.43 -8.46 23.35
N ASP A 85 7.50 -8.34 22.56
CA ASP A 85 8.10 -7.05 22.22
C ASP A 85 7.40 -6.44 21.00
N ALA A 86 6.38 -5.64 21.27
CA ALA A 86 5.58 -4.99 20.23
C ALA A 86 6.35 -3.89 19.48
N VAL A 87 7.41 -3.32 20.08
CA VAL A 87 8.25 -2.29 19.44
C VAL A 87 9.12 -2.96 18.38
N GLN A 88 9.78 -4.05 18.75
CA GLN A 88 10.61 -4.82 17.83
C GLN A 88 9.76 -5.46 16.72
N PHE A 89 8.56 -5.96 17.04
CA PHE A 89 7.62 -6.46 16.05
C PHE A 89 7.26 -5.37 15.02
N ARG A 90 6.87 -4.18 15.47
CA ARG A 90 6.55 -3.05 14.59
C ARG A 90 7.72 -2.71 13.67
N GLU A 91 8.93 -2.58 14.21
CA GLU A 91 10.11 -2.23 13.42
C GLU A 91 10.42 -3.26 12.33
N LYS A 92 10.31 -4.54 12.66
CA LYS A 92 10.48 -5.62 11.67
C LYS A 92 9.36 -5.65 10.64
N ALA A 93 8.11 -5.39 11.03
CA ALA A 93 6.98 -5.30 10.11
C ALA A 93 7.15 -4.12 9.13
N ASP A 94 7.61 -2.97 9.63
CA ASP A 94 7.93 -1.80 8.80
C ASP A 94 9.08 -2.07 7.83
N TYR A 95 10.12 -2.76 8.28
CA TYR A 95 11.20 -3.22 7.42
C TYR A 95 10.68 -4.16 6.31
N ALA A 96 9.86 -5.16 6.65
CA ALA A 96 9.28 -6.09 5.69
C ALA A 96 8.43 -5.37 4.64
N ALA A 97 7.61 -4.41 5.07
CA ALA A 97 6.85 -3.56 4.16
C ALA A 97 7.75 -2.68 3.28
N GLY A 98 8.89 -2.21 3.80
CA GLY A 98 9.95 -1.56 3.03
C GLY A 98 10.51 -2.45 1.92
N VAL A 99 10.98 -3.65 2.27
CA VAL A 99 11.55 -4.62 1.31
C VAL A 99 10.51 -5.03 0.26
N ARG A 100 9.27 -5.34 0.66
CA ARG A 100 8.18 -5.66 -0.27
C ARG A 100 8.02 -4.57 -1.34
N ARG A 101 8.05 -3.30 -0.93
CA ARG A 101 7.97 -2.15 -1.86
C ARG A 101 9.17 -2.05 -2.78
N GLU A 102 10.39 -2.21 -2.27
CA GLU A 102 11.60 -2.19 -3.09
C GLU A 102 11.58 -3.31 -4.15
N MET A 103 11.11 -4.51 -3.77
CA MET A 103 10.95 -5.60 -4.72
C MET A 103 9.90 -5.29 -5.79
N TYR A 104 8.76 -4.70 -5.42
CA TYR A 104 7.77 -4.24 -6.38
C TYR A 104 8.32 -3.14 -7.28
N ALA A 105 9.04 -2.16 -6.75
CA ALA A 105 9.67 -1.10 -7.54
C ALA A 105 10.71 -1.66 -8.52
N ALA A 106 11.52 -2.64 -8.09
CA ALA A 106 12.46 -3.33 -8.95
C ALA A 106 11.75 -4.11 -10.07
N ARG A 107 10.65 -4.81 -9.74
CA ARG A 107 9.80 -5.48 -10.75
C ARG A 107 9.23 -4.47 -11.74
N GLU A 108 8.65 -3.38 -11.26
CA GLU A 108 8.09 -2.34 -12.13
C GLU A 108 9.15 -1.58 -12.95
N ALA A 109 10.43 -1.64 -12.57
CA ALA A 109 11.54 -1.09 -13.34
C ALA A 109 12.17 -2.09 -14.33
N ASP A 110 11.79 -3.37 -14.29
CA ASP A 110 12.38 -4.40 -15.16
C ASP A 110 12.03 -4.13 -16.64
N PRO A 111 13.03 -3.96 -17.53
CA PRO A 111 12.80 -3.76 -18.96
C PRO A 111 11.99 -4.88 -19.64
N ASN A 112 12.02 -6.11 -19.09
CA ASN A 112 11.25 -7.25 -19.60
C ASN A 112 9.74 -7.05 -19.44
N TYR A 113 9.29 -6.12 -18.59
CA TYR A 113 7.88 -5.80 -18.37
C TYR A 113 7.44 -4.48 -19.03
N GLY A 114 8.23 -3.95 -19.97
CA GLY A 114 7.90 -2.70 -20.68
C GLY A 114 6.50 -2.67 -21.31
N GLU A 115 6.00 -3.81 -21.83
CA GLU A 115 4.64 -3.90 -22.38
C GLU A 115 3.55 -3.76 -21.30
N ILE A 116 3.81 -4.26 -20.08
CA ILE A 116 2.90 -4.14 -18.93
C ILE A 116 2.92 -2.71 -18.41
N GLN A 117 4.10 -2.10 -18.30
CA GLN A 117 4.25 -0.69 -17.92
C GLN A 117 3.51 0.21 -18.90
N ALA A 118 3.66 -0.01 -20.22
CA ALA A 118 2.94 0.74 -21.24
C ALA A 118 1.42 0.59 -21.11
N PHE A 119 0.94 -0.63 -20.83
CA PHE A 119 -0.48 -0.88 -20.58
C PHE A 119 -1.04 -0.08 -19.39
N PHE A 120 -0.29 0.04 -18.29
CA PHE A 120 -0.71 0.81 -17.12
C PHE A 120 -0.48 2.32 -17.25
N ALA A 121 0.46 2.76 -18.08
CA ALA A 121 0.73 4.17 -18.36
C ALA A 121 -0.36 4.82 -19.24
N GLU A 122 -1.06 4.03 -20.06
CA GLU A 122 -2.20 4.53 -20.83
C GLU A 122 -3.37 4.92 -19.90
N PRO A 123 -3.87 6.17 -19.97
CA PRO A 123 -5.01 6.61 -19.19
C PRO A 123 -6.22 5.69 -19.43
N SER A 124 -6.88 5.28 -18.34
CA SER A 124 -8.13 4.53 -18.43
C SER A 124 -9.15 5.33 -19.22
N LYS A 125 -9.55 4.85 -20.42
CA LYS A 125 -10.70 5.42 -21.12
C LYS A 125 -11.98 4.79 -20.55
N PRO A 126 -13.00 5.57 -20.16
CA PRO A 126 -14.19 5.08 -19.46
C PRO A 126 -14.94 3.93 -20.14
N ASN A 127 -14.71 3.70 -21.44
CA ASN A 127 -15.47 2.75 -22.27
C ASN A 127 -14.60 1.76 -23.08
N GLU A 128 -13.27 1.69 -22.90
CA GLU A 128 -12.42 0.85 -23.78
C GLU A 128 -12.11 -0.56 -23.25
N SER A 129 -12.26 -0.85 -21.96
CA SER A 129 -12.08 -2.22 -21.48
C SER A 129 -13.39 -3.00 -21.59
N ALA A 130 -13.41 -4.05 -22.39
CA ALA A 130 -14.53 -5.00 -22.48
C ALA A 130 -14.87 -5.70 -21.14
N ASN A 131 -14.02 -5.51 -20.11
CA ASN A 131 -14.14 -6.02 -18.75
C ASN A 131 -13.98 -4.86 -17.74
N PRO A 132 -15.05 -4.49 -16.99
CA PRO A 132 -15.01 -3.44 -15.97
C PRO A 132 -13.92 -3.64 -14.89
N LEU A 133 -13.56 -4.90 -14.61
CA LEU A 133 -12.52 -5.24 -13.64
C LEU A 133 -11.10 -4.91 -14.10
N ASP A 134 -10.86 -4.88 -15.42
CA ASP A 134 -9.55 -4.47 -15.96
C ASP A 134 -9.37 -2.95 -15.93
N ALA A 135 -10.45 -2.17 -16.11
CA ALA A 135 -10.43 -0.73 -15.86
C ALA A 135 -10.21 -0.42 -14.38
N ALA A 136 -10.90 -1.12 -13.47
CA ALA A 136 -10.71 -0.99 -12.04
C ALA A 136 -9.25 -1.30 -11.64
N ARG A 137 -8.65 -2.36 -12.20
CA ARG A 137 -7.23 -2.69 -12.00
C ARG A 137 -6.27 -1.59 -12.45
N LYS A 138 -6.51 -0.98 -13.62
CA LYS A 138 -5.68 0.14 -14.09
C LYS A 138 -5.77 1.33 -13.14
N VAL A 139 -6.98 1.69 -12.71
CA VAL A 139 -7.19 2.81 -11.78
C VAL A 139 -6.57 2.52 -10.41
N TYR A 140 -6.75 1.31 -9.88
CA TYR A 140 -6.10 0.89 -8.64
C TYR A 140 -4.57 0.97 -8.75
N HIS A 141 -3.99 0.48 -9.85
CA HIS A 141 -2.54 0.54 -10.06
C HIS A 141 -2.04 2.00 -10.12
N GLN A 142 -2.75 2.86 -10.84
CA GLN A 142 -2.41 4.29 -10.95
C GLN A 142 -2.53 5.02 -9.61
N LEU A 143 -3.52 4.68 -8.79
CA LEU A 143 -3.68 5.24 -7.45
C LEU A 143 -2.58 4.75 -6.51
N MET A 144 -2.38 3.44 -6.42
CA MET A 144 -1.56 2.83 -5.37
C MET A 144 -0.06 2.81 -5.67
N TYR A 145 0.35 3.02 -6.92
CA TYR A 145 1.76 3.03 -7.33
C TYR A 145 2.19 4.34 -7.98
N ALA A 146 1.43 5.42 -7.81
CA ALA A 146 1.93 6.73 -8.15
C ALA A 146 3.15 7.10 -7.28
N GLY A 147 4.06 7.90 -7.84
CA GLY A 147 5.35 8.22 -7.22
C GLY A 147 5.27 8.99 -5.89
N ASP A 148 4.09 9.46 -5.51
CA ASP A 148 3.80 10.22 -4.29
C ASP A 148 3.30 9.35 -3.12
N MET A 149 3.36 8.02 -3.26
CA MET A 149 3.08 7.05 -2.19
C MET A 149 4.19 6.95 -1.13
N THR A 150 5.17 7.85 -1.21
CA THR A 150 6.27 7.96 -0.26
C THR A 150 6.31 9.37 0.33
N ASP A 151 6.60 9.45 1.62
CA ASP A 151 6.94 10.72 2.25
C ASP A 151 8.34 11.20 1.77
N PRO A 152 8.74 12.45 2.06
CA PRO A 152 10.07 12.96 1.69
C PRO A 152 11.26 12.19 2.26
N PHE A 153 11.03 11.19 3.11
CA PHE A 153 12.04 10.33 3.73
C PHE A 153 12.01 8.89 3.19
N GLY A 154 11.17 8.60 2.19
CA GLY A 154 11.03 7.27 1.57
C GLY A 154 10.11 6.31 2.34
N ASN A 155 9.47 6.76 3.43
CA ASN A 155 8.52 5.93 4.15
C ASN A 155 7.21 5.85 3.36
N TYR A 156 6.58 4.67 3.37
CA TYR A 156 5.29 4.50 2.71
C TYR A 156 4.26 5.36 3.43
N ASN A 157 3.53 6.16 2.68
CA ASN A 157 2.45 6.94 3.26
C ASN A 157 1.23 6.04 3.42
N PHE A 158 1.18 5.26 4.51
CA PHE A 158 0.08 4.34 4.82
C PHE A 158 -1.28 5.06 4.90
N GLU A 159 -1.30 6.31 5.37
CA GLU A 159 -2.51 7.14 5.42
C GLU A 159 -3.00 7.48 4.01
N GLU A 160 -2.08 7.83 3.11
CA GLU A 160 -2.40 8.11 1.71
C GLU A 160 -2.83 6.84 0.97
N ALA A 161 -2.21 5.70 1.25
CA ALA A 161 -2.61 4.40 0.72
C ALA A 161 -4.04 4.03 1.15
N GLU A 162 -4.34 4.12 2.45
CA GLU A 162 -5.68 3.83 2.97
C GLU A 162 -6.71 4.83 2.43
N ARG A 163 -6.35 6.11 2.29
CA ARG A 163 -7.21 7.13 1.66
C ARG A 163 -7.51 6.80 0.20
N ARG A 164 -6.50 6.39 -0.58
CA ARG A 164 -6.65 6.01 -1.99
C ARG A 164 -7.44 4.72 -2.16
N GLU A 165 -7.27 3.78 -1.25
CA GLU A 165 -8.05 2.56 -1.19
C GLU A 165 -9.52 2.87 -0.88
N ARG A 166 -9.81 3.75 0.08
CA ARG A 166 -11.18 4.25 0.33
C ARG A 166 -11.78 4.95 -0.89
N LEU A 167 -11.03 5.82 -1.56
CA LEU A 167 -11.47 6.45 -2.82
C LEU A 167 -11.76 5.42 -3.91
N PHE A 168 -10.94 4.38 -3.99
CA PHE A 168 -11.14 3.28 -4.93
C PHE A 168 -12.41 2.50 -4.61
N VAL A 169 -12.66 2.17 -3.34
CA VAL A 169 -13.89 1.50 -2.88
C VAL A 169 -15.12 2.38 -3.11
N GLU A 170 -15.03 3.69 -2.87
CA GLU A 170 -16.12 4.63 -3.18
C GLU A 170 -16.47 4.65 -4.68
N GLN A 171 -15.46 4.50 -5.54
CA GLN A 171 -15.63 4.58 -6.99
C GLN A 171 -16.03 3.26 -7.66
N PHE A 172 -15.52 2.12 -7.17
CA PHE A 172 -15.68 0.80 -7.81
C PHE A 172 -16.35 -0.26 -6.92
N GLY A 173 -16.57 0.03 -5.63
CA GLY A 173 -17.13 -0.90 -4.66
C GLY A 173 -16.09 -1.82 -4.01
N GLN A 174 -16.46 -2.41 -2.86
CA GLN A 174 -15.61 -3.35 -2.11
C GLN A 174 -15.32 -4.61 -2.93
N ASP A 175 -16.31 -5.14 -3.67
CA ASP A 175 -16.14 -6.33 -4.52
C ASP A 175 -15.02 -6.18 -5.57
N ALA A 176 -14.81 -4.95 -6.07
CA ALA A 176 -13.72 -4.67 -7.01
C ALA A 176 -12.35 -4.63 -6.32
N LEU A 177 -12.29 -4.16 -5.07
CA LEU A 177 -11.08 -4.21 -4.26
C LEU A 177 -10.74 -5.66 -3.91
N ASP A 178 -11.73 -6.43 -3.43
CA ASP A 178 -11.60 -7.84 -3.09
C ASP A 178 -11.12 -8.66 -4.29
N TYR A 179 -11.63 -8.38 -5.50
CA TYR A 179 -11.16 -9.01 -6.75
C TYR A 179 -9.69 -8.68 -7.04
N ILE A 180 -9.25 -7.44 -6.83
CA ILE A 180 -7.87 -7.03 -7.06
C ILE A 180 -6.94 -7.67 -6.02
N GLU A 181 -7.37 -7.71 -4.76
CA GLU A 181 -6.66 -8.39 -3.69
C GLU A 181 -6.55 -9.90 -3.96
N GLU A 182 -7.63 -10.55 -4.36
CA GLU A 182 -7.64 -11.96 -4.78
C GLU A 182 -6.73 -12.20 -5.99
N PHE A 183 -6.77 -11.31 -7.00
CA PHE A 183 -5.88 -11.37 -8.15
C PHE A 183 -4.40 -11.17 -7.78
N ARG A 184 -4.11 -10.44 -6.70
CA ARG A 184 -2.77 -10.23 -6.17
C ARG A 184 -2.32 -11.31 -5.19
N GLY A 185 -3.14 -12.33 -4.93
CA GLY A 185 -2.84 -13.37 -3.93
C GLY A 185 -2.93 -12.87 -2.48
N ALA A 186 -3.66 -11.78 -2.23
CA ALA A 186 -3.72 -11.09 -0.95
C ALA A 186 -4.76 -11.64 0.04
N LYS A 187 -5.47 -12.74 -0.28
CA LYS A 187 -6.25 -13.51 0.72
C LYS A 187 -5.30 -14.27 1.64
N TRP A 188 -4.61 -13.53 2.49
CA TRP A 188 -3.76 -14.04 3.54
C TRP A 188 -4.45 -13.86 4.88
N ASN A 189 -4.43 -14.90 5.71
CA ASN A 189 -4.92 -14.82 7.07
C ASN A 189 -3.89 -14.06 7.92
N GLU A 190 -4.01 -12.74 7.95
CA GLU A 190 -3.11 -11.84 8.65
C GLU A 190 -2.96 -12.24 10.12
N PRO A 191 -1.73 -12.49 10.64
CA PRO A 191 -1.49 -12.83 12.03
C PRO A 191 -2.01 -11.76 12.99
N MET A 192 -2.51 -12.21 14.15
CA MET A 192 -3.07 -11.34 15.19
C MET A 192 -2.15 -10.16 15.58
N PRO A 193 -0.82 -10.32 15.73
CA PRO A 193 0.07 -9.20 16.04
C PRO A 193 0.05 -8.09 14.98
N MET A 194 -0.08 -8.46 13.71
CA MET A 194 -0.18 -7.51 12.60
C MET A 194 -1.53 -6.80 12.63
N GLN A 195 -2.62 -7.52 12.93
CA GLN A 195 -3.94 -6.91 13.13
C GLN A 195 -3.92 -5.88 14.28
N MET A 196 -3.29 -6.21 15.41
CA MET A 196 -3.12 -5.29 16.54
C MET A 196 -2.32 -4.05 16.15
N LEU A 197 -1.24 -4.22 15.38
CA LEU A 197 -0.44 -3.10 14.89
C LEU A 197 -1.25 -2.19 13.96
N ARG A 198 -2.06 -2.77 13.06
CA ARG A 198 -2.96 -2.01 12.18
C ARG A 198 -4.00 -1.23 12.98
N GLU A 199 -4.63 -1.86 13.97
CA GLU A 199 -5.57 -1.19 14.86
C GLU A 199 -4.90 -0.05 15.63
N ALA A 200 -3.71 -0.30 16.20
CA ALA A 200 -2.94 0.73 16.90
C ALA A 200 -2.62 1.91 15.97
N ARG A 201 -2.22 1.69 14.72
CA ARG A 201 -1.99 2.77 13.74
C ARG A 201 -3.24 3.61 13.52
N LYS A 202 -4.38 2.96 13.27
CA LYS A 202 -5.67 3.64 13.08
C LYS A 202 -6.08 4.45 14.31
N THR A 203 -5.96 3.89 15.50
CA THR A 203 -6.28 4.60 16.75
C THR A 203 -5.35 5.80 16.99
N LEU A 204 -4.10 5.72 16.53
CA LEU A 204 -3.09 6.75 16.74
C LEU A 204 -3.03 7.80 15.63
N GLU A 205 -3.75 7.62 14.53
CA GLU A 205 -3.81 8.57 13.43
C GLU A 205 -4.09 10.01 13.91
N PRO A 206 -5.10 10.30 14.77
CA PRO A 206 -5.34 11.66 15.25
C PRO A 206 -4.18 12.22 16.11
N TYR A 207 -3.44 11.34 16.80
CA TYR A 207 -2.28 11.76 17.59
C TYR A 207 -1.11 12.24 16.72
N TRP A 208 -0.93 11.60 15.56
CA TRP A 208 0.09 11.98 14.58
C TRP A 208 -0.32 13.21 13.78
N GLN A 209 -1.61 13.34 13.44
CA GLN A 209 -2.17 14.48 12.71
C GLN A 209 -1.95 15.82 13.43
N ILE A 210 -1.90 15.84 14.77
CA ILE A 210 -1.55 17.04 15.56
C ILE A 210 -0.26 17.70 15.04
N VAL A 211 0.74 16.91 14.64
CA VAL A 211 2.01 17.45 14.13
C VAL A 211 1.76 18.28 12.87
N SER A 212 1.01 17.72 11.92
CA SER A 212 0.66 18.39 10.66
C SER A 212 -0.21 19.62 10.88
N GLU A 213 -1.22 19.52 11.75
CA GLU A 213 -2.11 20.63 12.11
C GLU A 213 -1.34 21.82 12.71
N VAL A 214 -0.42 21.54 13.64
CA VAL A 214 0.39 22.60 14.23
C VAL A 214 1.29 23.22 13.16
N TRP A 215 2.00 22.41 12.37
CA TRP A 215 2.89 22.93 11.34
C TRP A 215 2.18 23.72 10.24
N ALA A 216 0.89 23.47 9.98
CA ALA A 216 0.09 24.27 9.05
C ALA A 216 -0.05 25.75 9.50
N SER A 217 0.15 26.04 10.79
CA SER A 217 0.14 27.40 11.33
C SER A 217 1.49 28.11 11.28
N TYR A 218 2.55 27.46 10.79
CA TYR A 218 3.91 28.00 10.71
C TYR A 218 4.43 27.98 9.28
N SER A 219 5.54 28.67 9.03
CA SER A 219 6.16 28.70 7.71
C SER A 219 6.71 27.32 7.29
N PRO A 220 6.65 26.97 5.99
CA PRO A 220 7.29 25.76 5.46
C PRO A 220 8.79 25.68 5.79
N GLU A 221 9.48 26.82 5.79
CA GLU A 221 10.90 26.94 6.13
C GLU A 221 11.17 26.58 7.60
N ALA A 222 10.28 26.96 8.53
CA ALA A 222 10.38 26.54 9.93
C ALA A 222 10.22 25.02 10.06
N ARG A 223 9.26 24.41 9.35
CA ARG A 223 9.07 22.97 9.35
C ARG A 223 10.32 22.24 8.84
N GLN A 224 10.87 22.67 7.70
CA GLN A 224 12.09 22.10 7.13
C GLN A 224 13.29 22.25 8.10
N LEU A 225 13.43 23.41 8.74
CA LEU A 225 14.46 23.64 9.76
C LEU A 225 14.32 22.68 10.94
N SER A 226 13.09 22.44 11.42
CA SER A 226 12.84 21.50 12.50
C SER A 226 13.25 20.08 12.15
N GLU A 227 13.01 19.63 10.92
CA GLU A 227 13.40 18.29 10.46
C GLU A 227 14.93 18.15 10.40
N ARG A 228 15.63 19.14 9.82
CA ARG A 228 17.11 19.15 9.78
C ARG A 228 17.71 19.18 11.18
N ALA A 229 17.15 20.00 12.07
CA ALA A 229 17.56 20.05 13.47
C ALA A 229 17.34 18.71 14.19
N ARG A 230 16.26 17.98 13.90
CA ARG A 230 15.99 16.66 14.51
C ARG A 230 17.06 15.64 14.15
N ILE A 231 17.55 15.63 12.91
CA ILE A 231 18.65 14.77 12.45
C ILE A 231 19.94 15.16 13.19
N LEU A 232 20.31 16.44 13.14
CA LEU A 232 21.52 16.94 13.78
C LEU A 232 21.56 16.71 15.29
N LYS A 233 20.42 16.75 15.98
CA LYS A 233 20.36 16.50 17.42
C LYS A 233 20.94 15.12 17.80
N ARG A 234 20.85 14.13 16.91
CA ARG A 234 21.40 12.78 17.13
C ARG A 234 22.92 12.72 16.92
N GLU A 235 23.43 13.53 16.00
CA GLU A 235 24.82 13.51 15.53
C GLU A 235 25.70 14.55 16.25
N ASP A 236 25.23 15.80 16.31
CA ASP A 236 25.87 16.93 16.96
C ASP A 236 24.83 17.90 17.58
N PRO A 237 24.55 17.78 18.89
CA PRO A 237 23.63 18.68 19.60
C PRO A 237 24.07 20.15 19.63
N ARG A 238 25.36 20.46 19.44
CA ARG A 238 25.85 21.85 19.38
C ARG A 238 25.52 22.46 18.01
N ALA A 239 25.69 21.68 16.94
CA ALA A 239 25.27 22.08 15.60
C ALA A 239 23.76 22.31 15.51
N GLU A 240 22.94 21.46 16.14
CA GLU A 240 21.49 21.69 16.23
C GLU A 240 21.17 23.08 16.81
N LYS A 241 21.77 23.42 17.95
CA LYS A 241 21.51 24.70 18.61
C LYS A 241 21.88 25.87 17.72
N ARG A 242 23.07 25.86 17.10
CA ARG A 242 23.47 26.93 16.16
C ARG A 242 22.48 27.05 15.01
N LEU A 243 22.11 25.91 14.39
CA LEU A 243 21.13 25.88 13.31
C LEU A 243 19.80 26.52 13.75
N LEU A 244 19.28 26.19 14.92
CA LEU A 244 18.03 26.77 15.41
C LEU A 244 18.17 28.27 15.70
N PHE A 245 19.25 28.74 16.33
CA PHE A 245 19.36 30.14 16.76
C PHE A 245 19.89 31.11 15.71
N GLU A 246 20.50 30.63 14.63
CA GLU A 246 21.13 31.47 13.61
C GLU A 246 20.35 31.53 12.29
N THR A 247 19.50 30.53 12.00
CA THR A 247 18.78 30.46 10.71
C THR A 247 17.65 31.49 10.63
N ARG A 248 17.60 32.21 9.50
CA ARG A 248 16.57 33.21 9.17
C ARG A 248 15.77 32.81 7.93
N ASP A 249 14.54 33.29 7.85
CA ASP A 249 13.71 33.18 6.65
C ASP A 249 14.10 34.22 5.58
N SER A 250 13.41 34.17 4.44
CA SER A 250 13.59 35.11 3.31
C SER A 250 13.29 36.57 3.67
N ASN A 251 12.55 36.82 4.75
CA ASN A 251 12.22 38.13 5.27
C ASN A 251 13.16 38.59 6.39
N GLY A 252 14.19 37.80 6.71
CA GLY A 252 15.17 38.08 7.76
C GLY A 252 14.71 37.74 9.18
N ASN A 253 13.56 37.11 9.38
CA ASN A 253 13.08 36.69 10.70
C ASN A 253 13.78 35.42 11.15
N LEU A 254 14.06 35.30 12.45
CA LEU A 254 14.61 34.06 13.01
C LEU A 254 13.57 32.93 12.96
N LEU A 255 13.96 31.80 12.39
CA LEU A 255 13.11 30.61 12.29
C LEU A 255 13.13 29.77 13.57
N GLY A 256 14.23 29.80 14.34
CA GLY A 256 14.37 29.07 15.60
C GLY A 256 13.22 29.25 16.59
N PRO A 257 12.82 30.49 16.91
CA PRO A 257 11.69 30.74 17.80
C PRO A 257 10.39 30.09 17.31
N GLN A 258 10.12 30.13 16.00
CA GLN A 258 8.96 29.48 15.40
C GLN A 258 9.03 27.95 15.59
N VAL A 259 10.20 27.36 15.33
CA VAL A 259 10.42 25.92 15.52
C VAL A 259 10.21 25.50 16.99
N LEU A 260 10.78 26.25 17.93
CA LEU A 260 10.65 25.96 19.36
C LEU A 260 9.20 26.11 19.84
N ALA A 261 8.48 27.13 19.37
CA ALA A 261 7.08 27.33 19.66
C ALA A 261 6.21 26.19 19.11
N ALA A 262 6.40 25.81 17.85
CA ALA A 262 5.70 24.69 17.21
C ALA A 262 5.93 23.38 17.97
N ARG A 263 7.19 23.03 18.26
CA ARG A 263 7.55 21.82 19.01
C ARG A 263 6.89 21.79 20.41
N LYS A 264 6.87 22.93 21.11
CA LYS A 264 6.21 23.05 22.42
C LYS A 264 4.70 22.85 22.31
N TRP A 265 4.08 23.43 21.29
CA TRP A 265 2.64 23.34 21.07
C TRP A 265 2.22 21.92 20.69
N ILE A 266 2.95 21.25 19.80
CA ILE A 266 2.77 19.83 19.48
C ILE A 266 2.83 18.98 20.75
N ALA A 267 3.89 19.14 21.55
CA ALA A 267 4.06 18.36 22.78
C ALA A 267 2.91 18.59 23.78
N LEU A 268 2.40 19.82 23.88
CA LEU A 268 1.27 20.14 24.74
C LEU A 268 -0.03 19.50 24.24
N MET A 269 -0.34 19.64 22.94
CA MET A 269 -1.54 19.06 22.32
C MET A 269 -1.52 17.53 22.40
N GLN A 270 -0.40 16.91 22.08
CA GLN A 270 -0.19 15.46 22.20
C GLN A 270 -0.33 14.98 23.65
N ARG A 271 0.17 15.75 24.64
CA ARG A 271 -0.01 15.42 26.05
C ARG A 271 -1.48 15.50 26.47
N ARG A 272 -2.20 16.54 26.05
CA ARG A 272 -3.64 16.70 26.31
C ARG A 272 -4.43 15.56 25.67
N TRP A 273 -4.17 15.28 24.40
CA TRP A 273 -4.83 14.21 23.67
C TRP A 273 -4.62 12.84 24.33
N LYS A 274 -3.40 12.50 24.76
CA LYS A 274 -3.12 11.25 25.49
C LYS A 274 -3.89 11.13 26.80
N ARG A 275 -4.06 12.24 27.52
CA ARG A 275 -4.83 12.27 28.77
C ARG A 275 -6.31 11.99 28.49
N ASP A 276 -6.81 12.56 27.41
CA ASP A 276 -8.23 12.47 27.03
C ASP A 276 -8.54 11.14 26.29
N ASN A 277 -7.51 10.40 25.83
CA ASN A 277 -7.61 9.12 25.10
C ASN A 277 -6.70 8.02 25.73
N PRO A 278 -7.11 7.41 26.85
CA PRO A 278 -6.24 6.51 27.62
C PRO A 278 -5.88 5.20 26.89
N ASP A 279 -6.76 4.67 26.05
CA ASP A 279 -6.50 3.45 25.27
C ASP A 279 -5.46 3.70 24.17
N ALA A 280 -5.57 4.84 23.48
CA ALA A 280 -4.54 5.26 22.54
C ALA A 280 -3.19 5.53 23.23
N ALA A 281 -3.20 6.14 24.42
CA ALA A 281 -1.99 6.30 25.21
C ALA A 281 -1.38 4.96 25.65
N ARG A 282 -2.18 3.89 25.81
CA ARG A 282 -1.70 2.52 26.00
C ARG A 282 -1.03 2.00 24.73
N MET A 283 -1.64 2.16 23.57
CA MET A 283 -1.08 1.73 22.28
C MET A 283 0.26 2.39 21.97
N LEU A 284 0.42 3.69 22.26
CA LEU A 284 1.71 4.40 22.13
C LEU A 284 2.81 3.76 22.99
N ARG A 285 2.48 3.33 24.21
CA ARG A 285 3.45 2.70 25.11
C ARG A 285 3.82 1.30 24.64
N ILE A 286 2.86 0.55 24.11
CA ILE A 286 3.07 -0.82 23.62
C ILE A 286 3.95 -0.81 22.37
N PHE A 287 3.60 -0.02 21.34
CA PHE A 287 4.22 -0.13 20.01
C PHE A 287 5.33 0.89 19.72
N TYR A 288 5.45 2.00 20.48
CA TYR A 288 6.30 3.13 20.07
C TYR A 288 7.38 3.56 21.07
N SER A 289 7.47 2.93 22.26
CA SER A 289 8.44 3.23 23.34
C SER A 289 8.82 4.72 23.44
N PHE A 290 8.02 5.49 24.16
CA PHE A 290 8.30 6.90 24.48
C PHE A 290 8.81 7.08 25.90
#